data_AF-A0A2V8UBD4-F1
#
_entry.id   AF-A0A2V8UBD4-F1
#
_cell.length_a   1.000
_cell.length_b   1.000
_cell.length_c   1.000
_cell.angle_alpha   90.00
_cell.angle_beta   90.00
_cell.angle_gamma   90.00
#
_symmetry.space_group_name_H-M   'P 1'
#
loop_
_entity.id
_entity.type
_entity.pdbx_description
1 polymer ?
#
loop_
_entity_poly.entity_id
_entity_poly.type
_entity_poly.pdbx_seq_one_letter_code
_entity_poly.pdbx_strand_id
1 'polypeptide(L)'
;MEAVDQGTETRILVADEVWCALAMLHKNHPQRVSFSAKEILDQVRTEHAHTDIHAGVQAHIYLHNVANLGPNSARYRMFYKLENDTYRLYRPGDAAHPLRKGKIAPKRSELPAKYHYLLDWYEREYSKQESAAGPAPIQDLVLRMWGLGKEIWEGVDADEYVRSLRADWGAQDGGKVSTPLA
;
A
#
# COMPACT_ATOMS: atom_id res chain seq x y z
N MET A 1 20.69 38.98 27.17
CA MET A 1 20.14 38.98 25.79
C MET A 1 20.30 37.54 25.32
N GLU A 2 19.35 36.68 25.69
CA GLU A 2 19.43 35.24 25.40
C GLU A 2 19.10 35.03 23.92
N ALA A 3 20.01 34.34 23.23
CA ALA A 3 19.81 33.92 21.86
C ALA A 3 18.67 32.89 21.83
N VAL A 4 17.55 33.28 21.22
CA VAL A 4 16.44 32.37 20.92
C VAL A 4 16.97 31.39 19.88
N ASP A 5 17.18 30.14 20.30
CA ASP A 5 17.45 29.01 19.43
C ASP A 5 16.27 28.84 18.49
N GLN A 6 16.38 29.36 17.26
CA GLN A 6 15.42 29.10 16.21
C GLN A 6 15.64 27.67 15.73
N GLY A 7 15.09 26.73 16.50
CA GLY A 7 15.03 25.32 16.17
C GLY A 7 14.54 25.16 14.73
N THR A 8 15.34 24.47 13.93
CA THR A 8 15.11 24.23 12.51
C THR A 8 13.74 23.55 12.35
N GLU A 9 12.73 24.27 11.87
CA GLU A 9 11.43 23.70 11.54
C GLU A 9 11.64 22.65 10.44
N THR A 10 11.70 21.39 10.86
CA THR A 10 11.82 20.27 9.94
C THR A 10 10.52 20.19 9.16
N ARG A 11 10.56 20.56 7.87
CA ARG A 11 9.40 20.53 6.99
C ARG A 11 8.89 19.09 6.89
N ILE A 12 7.77 18.83 7.55
CA ILE A 12 7.15 17.51 7.58
C ILE A 12 6.68 17.12 6.17
N LEU A 13 6.92 15.87 5.77
CA LEU A 13 6.38 15.34 4.52
C LEU A 13 4.88 15.07 4.69
N VAL A 14 4.08 15.29 3.65
CA VAL A 14 2.62 15.02 3.66
C VAL A 14 2.32 13.57 4.07
N ALA A 15 3.15 12.61 3.65
CA ALA A 15 2.99 11.21 4.07
C ALA A 15 3.09 11.02 5.59
N ASP A 16 4.05 11.71 6.22
CA ASP A 16 4.37 11.60 7.64
C ASP A 16 3.38 12.39 8.50
N GLU A 17 2.91 13.52 7.98
CA GLU A 17 1.84 14.34 8.58
C GLU A 17 0.55 13.54 8.73
N VAL A 18 0.10 12.93 7.62
CA VAL A 18 -1.12 12.10 7.59
C VAL A 18 -0.94 10.86 8.48
N TRP A 19 0.27 10.31 8.56
CA TRP A 19 0.58 9.23 9.52
C TRP A 19 0.42 9.69 10.97
N CYS A 20 0.94 10.86 11.32
CA CYS A 20 0.80 11.41 12.68
C CYS A 20 -0.66 11.63 13.05
N ALA A 21 -1.47 12.18 12.13
CA ALA A 21 -2.90 12.38 12.36
C ALA A 21 -3.64 11.06 12.67
N LEU A 22 -3.40 10.01 11.88
CA LEU A 22 -4.01 8.71 12.16
C LEU A 22 -3.48 8.07 13.46
N ALA A 23 -2.19 8.24 13.77
CA ALA A 23 -1.61 7.77 15.03
C ALA A 23 -2.27 8.46 16.25
N MET A 24 -2.51 9.76 16.16
CA MET A 24 -3.21 10.51 17.20
C MET A 24 -4.65 10.03 17.38
N LEU A 25 -5.39 9.77 16.30
CA LEU A 25 -6.75 9.24 16.38
C LEU A 25 -6.78 7.91 17.14
N HIS A 26 -5.86 6.99 16.82
CA HIS A 26 -5.78 5.71 17.55
C HIS A 26 -5.38 5.90 19.02
N LYS A 27 -4.44 6.80 19.31
CA LYS A 27 -4.01 7.06 20.68
C LYS A 27 -5.11 7.71 21.53
N ASN A 28 -5.92 8.57 20.92
CA ASN A 28 -7.04 9.25 21.60
C ASN A 28 -8.29 8.38 21.71
N HIS A 29 -8.45 7.39 20.83
CA HIS A 29 -9.58 6.46 20.84
C HIS A 29 -9.09 5.00 20.74
N PRO A 30 -8.41 4.47 21.77
CA PRO A 30 -7.77 3.15 21.75
C PRO A 30 -8.75 1.98 21.53
N GLN A 31 -10.03 2.17 21.85
CA GLN A 31 -11.11 1.20 21.62
C GLN A 31 -11.53 1.09 20.14
N ARG A 32 -11.15 2.05 19.29
CA ARG A 32 -11.52 2.05 17.88
C ARG A 32 -10.43 1.40 17.03
N VAL A 33 -10.85 0.47 16.19
CA VAL A 33 -9.96 -0.33 15.32
C VAL A 33 -9.53 0.44 14.07
N SER A 34 -10.32 1.43 13.64
CA SER A 34 -10.07 2.19 12.40
C SER A 34 -10.89 3.47 12.31
N PHE A 35 -10.51 4.33 11.35
CA PHE A 35 -11.09 5.65 11.11
C PHE A 35 -11.32 5.88 9.62
N SER A 36 -12.35 6.64 9.29
CA SER A 36 -12.63 7.05 7.91
C SER A 36 -11.59 8.05 7.39
N ALA A 37 -11.45 8.14 6.06
CA ALA A 37 -10.60 9.15 5.42
C ALA A 37 -10.99 10.58 5.84
N LYS A 38 -12.28 10.84 6.06
CA LYS A 38 -12.78 12.13 6.53
C LYS A 38 -12.25 12.46 7.93
N GLU A 39 -12.32 11.52 8.87
CA GLU A 39 -11.81 11.73 10.24
C GLU A 39 -10.31 12.00 10.25
N ILE A 40 -9.54 11.30 9.41
CA ILE A 40 -8.10 11.52 9.27
C ILE A 40 -7.83 12.93 8.73
N LEU A 41 -8.57 13.33 7.69
CA LEU A 41 -8.44 14.65 7.08
C LEU A 41 -8.86 15.78 8.04
N ASP A 42 -9.91 15.56 8.83
CA ASP A 42 -10.34 16.49 9.87
C ASP A 42 -9.29 16.59 10.98
N GLN A 43 -8.66 15.48 11.39
CA GLN A 43 -7.55 15.51 12.34
C GLN A 43 -6.32 16.25 11.80
N VAL A 44 -5.97 16.07 10.51
CA VAL A 44 -4.89 16.83 9.86
C VAL A 44 -5.17 18.33 9.93
N ARG A 45 -6.42 18.75 9.65
CA ARG A 45 -6.86 20.15 9.76
C ARG A 45 -6.78 20.69 11.18
N THR A 46 -7.13 19.88 12.18
CA THR A 46 -7.06 20.30 13.59
C THR A 46 -5.61 20.53 14.05
N GLU A 47 -4.68 19.67 13.61
CA GLU A 47 -3.25 19.83 13.91
C GLU A 47 -2.61 21.02 13.18
N HIS A 48 -3.16 21.40 12.02
CA HIS A 48 -2.68 22.50 11.16
C HIS A 48 -3.73 23.59 11.09
N ALA A 49 -3.98 24.32 12.18
CA ALA A 49 -4.94 25.44 12.24
C ALA A 49 -4.55 26.66 11.35
N HIS A 50 -4.24 26.43 10.07
CA HIS A 50 -3.91 27.36 8.98
C HIS A 50 -4.63 26.95 7.69
N THR A 51 -4.74 27.92 6.77
CA THR A 51 -5.84 28.10 5.81
C THR A 51 -5.90 27.11 4.63
N ASP A 52 -4.80 26.43 4.28
CA ASP A 52 -4.72 25.63 3.05
C ASP A 52 -4.19 24.22 3.28
N ILE A 53 -5.00 23.22 2.94
CA ILE A 53 -4.62 21.81 2.94
C ILE A 53 -3.69 21.57 1.75
N HIS A 54 -2.54 20.94 1.97
CA HIS A 54 -1.67 20.52 0.86
C HIS A 54 -2.44 19.64 -0.13
N ALA A 55 -2.41 20.01 -1.42
CA ALA A 55 -3.15 19.33 -2.49
C ALA A 55 -2.86 17.81 -2.65
N GLY A 56 -1.85 17.28 -1.94
CA GLY A 56 -1.50 15.86 -1.91
C GLY A 56 -2.08 15.03 -0.75
N VAL A 57 -2.70 15.64 0.26
CA VAL A 57 -3.14 14.93 1.49
C VAL A 57 -4.11 13.79 1.16
N GLN A 58 -5.11 14.04 0.32
CA GLN A 58 -6.08 13.02 -0.06
C GLN A 58 -5.42 11.85 -0.78
N ALA A 59 -4.51 12.11 -1.72
CA ALA A 59 -3.78 11.06 -2.42
C ALA A 59 -2.93 10.20 -1.45
N HIS A 60 -2.37 10.81 -0.40
CA HIS A 60 -1.68 10.08 0.66
C HIS A 60 -2.61 9.22 1.51
N ILE A 61 -3.81 9.69 1.85
CA ILE A 61 -4.80 8.90 2.61
C ILE A 61 -5.29 7.71 1.78
N TYR A 62 -5.72 7.94 0.53
CA TYR A 62 -6.41 6.93 -0.27
C TYR A 62 -5.48 5.97 -1.01
N LEU A 63 -4.27 6.41 -1.39
CA LEU A 63 -3.43 5.66 -2.34
C LEU A 63 -1.98 5.52 -1.87
N HIS A 64 -1.26 6.61 -1.68
CA HIS A 64 0.20 6.55 -1.56
C HIS A 64 0.68 5.87 -0.27
N ASN A 65 -0.09 5.96 0.82
CA ASN A 65 0.28 5.35 2.11
C ASN A 65 -0.30 3.94 2.31
N VAL A 66 -1.26 3.51 1.48
CA VAL A 66 -2.05 2.29 1.71
C VAL A 66 -1.30 1.03 1.24
N ALA A 67 -0.99 0.15 2.18
CA ALA A 67 -0.15 -1.03 1.97
C ALA A 67 -0.83 -2.13 1.15
N ASN A 68 -2.14 -2.33 1.32
CA ASN A 68 -2.91 -3.40 0.66
C ASN A 68 -3.50 -3.00 -0.70
N LEU A 69 -3.24 -1.78 -1.17
CA LEU A 69 -3.60 -1.34 -2.52
C LEU A 69 -2.36 -1.35 -3.43
N GLY A 70 -2.59 -1.57 -4.73
CA GLY A 70 -1.54 -1.48 -5.75
C GLY A 70 -0.79 -0.14 -5.67
N PRO A 71 0.53 -0.11 -5.90
CA PRO A 71 1.30 1.12 -5.87
C PRO A 71 0.87 2.07 -6.99
N ASN A 72 0.67 3.34 -6.64
CA ASN A 72 0.59 4.44 -7.59
C ASN A 72 1.66 5.45 -7.17
N SER A 73 2.72 5.58 -7.98
CA SER A 73 3.96 6.37 -7.80
C SER A 73 4.77 6.16 -6.51
N ALA A 74 4.13 6.15 -5.34
CA ALA A 74 4.73 5.90 -4.03
C ALA A 74 4.60 4.43 -3.60
N ARG A 75 5.58 3.97 -2.81
CA ARG A 75 5.66 2.57 -2.33
C ARG A 75 5.47 2.42 -0.82
N TYR A 76 4.95 3.44 -0.14
CA TYR A 76 4.77 3.42 1.32
C TYR A 76 3.75 2.38 1.77
N ARG A 77 3.93 1.91 3.01
CA ARG A 77 3.11 0.92 3.70
C ARG A 77 2.71 1.43 5.08
N MET A 78 2.22 2.65 5.12
CA MET A 78 1.92 3.35 6.37
C MET A 78 0.52 3.01 6.88
N PHE A 79 -0.44 2.85 5.97
CA PHE A 79 -1.85 2.61 6.25
C PHE A 79 -2.28 1.22 5.79
N TYR A 80 -3.32 0.71 6.42
CA TYR A 80 -4.03 -0.49 6.00
C TYR A 80 -5.51 -0.14 5.82
N LYS A 81 -6.05 -0.40 4.64
CA LYS A 81 -7.46 -0.19 4.34
C LYS A 81 -8.27 -1.44 4.68
N LEU A 82 -9.27 -1.29 5.54
CA LEU A 82 -10.21 -2.36 5.90
C LEU A 82 -11.38 -2.43 4.90
N GLU A 83 -12.14 -3.52 4.96
CA GLU A 83 -13.27 -3.79 4.05
C GLU A 83 -14.39 -2.75 4.15
N ASN A 84 -14.54 -2.10 5.30
CA ASN A 84 -15.52 -1.05 5.55
C ASN A 84 -15.08 0.36 5.08
N ASP A 85 -14.10 0.46 4.17
CA ASP A 85 -13.54 1.72 3.66
C ASP A 85 -12.93 2.64 4.74
N THR A 86 -12.53 2.06 5.87
CA THR A 86 -11.79 2.76 6.91
C THR A 86 -10.32 2.35 6.92
N TYR A 87 -9.50 3.17 7.56
CA TYR A 87 -8.05 3.07 7.58
C TYR A 87 -7.57 2.90 9.01
N ARG A 88 -6.50 2.12 9.14
CA ARG A 88 -5.72 2.01 10.38
C ARG A 88 -4.24 2.09 10.06
N LEU A 89 -3.40 2.27 11.07
CA LEU A 89 -1.95 2.18 10.86
C LEU A 89 -1.57 0.73 10.48
N TYR A 90 -0.63 0.62 9.54
CA TYR A 90 -0.04 -0.64 9.16
C TYR A 90 0.71 -1.24 10.34
N ARG A 91 0.60 -2.56 10.52
CA ARG A 91 1.32 -3.33 11.55
C ARG A 91 2.25 -4.34 10.87
N PRO A 92 3.43 -4.60 11.44
CA PRO A 92 4.28 -5.70 11.00
C PRO A 92 3.49 -7.02 11.04
N GLY A 93 3.27 -7.65 9.87
CA GLY A 93 2.46 -8.86 9.73
C GLY A 93 1.19 -8.65 8.90
N ASP A 94 0.77 -7.41 8.70
CA ASP A 94 -0.34 -7.11 7.79
C ASP A 94 0.03 -7.45 6.34
N ALA A 95 -0.97 -7.99 5.62
CA ALA A 95 -0.86 -8.22 4.19
C ALA A 95 -0.53 -6.91 3.46
N ALA A 96 0.46 -6.94 2.59
CA ALA A 96 0.87 -5.81 1.79
C ALA A 96 1.03 -6.24 0.34
N HIS A 97 0.71 -5.36 -0.59
CA HIS A 97 0.90 -5.62 -2.01
C HIS A 97 2.41 -5.84 -2.30
N PRO A 98 2.82 -6.87 -3.07
CA PRO A 98 4.24 -7.24 -3.23
C PRO A 98 5.18 -6.12 -3.71
N LEU A 99 4.64 -5.18 -4.49
CA LEU A 99 5.38 -4.02 -5.01
C LEU A 99 5.55 -2.87 -3.99
N ARG A 100 4.88 -2.92 -2.84
CA ARG A 100 4.98 -1.95 -1.75
C ARG A 100 6.14 -2.35 -0.84
N LYS A 101 7.32 -1.73 -1.02
CA LYS A 101 8.52 -1.99 -0.21
C LYS A 101 9.03 -0.77 0.57
N GLY A 102 8.26 0.31 0.61
CA GLY A 102 8.62 1.55 1.29
C GLY A 102 8.44 1.51 2.81
N LYS A 103 8.62 2.68 3.43
CA LYS A 103 8.50 2.88 4.88
C LYS A 103 7.10 2.57 5.43
N ILE A 104 7.08 2.05 6.66
CA ILE A 104 5.87 1.72 7.44
C ILE A 104 5.52 2.79 8.48
N ALA A 105 6.53 3.51 8.96
CA ALA A 105 6.41 4.64 9.88
C ALA A 105 7.44 5.71 9.47
N PRO A 106 7.21 6.99 9.82
CA PRO A 106 8.17 8.07 9.63
C PRO A 106 9.46 7.82 10.40
N LYS A 107 10.59 8.37 9.94
CA LYS A 107 11.81 8.36 10.75
C LYS A 107 11.76 9.47 11.79
N ARG A 108 12.39 9.25 12.94
CA ARG A 108 12.47 10.26 14.01
C ARG A 108 13.10 11.59 13.54
N SER A 109 14.06 11.55 12.62
CA SER A 109 14.67 12.74 12.01
C SER A 109 13.77 13.48 11.00
N GLU A 110 12.72 12.83 10.50
CA GLU A 110 11.75 13.40 9.53
C GLU A 110 10.57 14.06 10.26
N LEU A 111 10.44 13.85 11.57
CA LEU A 111 9.37 14.39 12.39
C LEU A 111 9.87 15.45 13.37
N PRO A 112 9.11 16.53 13.57
CA PRO A 112 9.30 17.43 14.71
C PRO A 112 9.26 16.68 16.05
N ALA A 113 10.04 17.14 17.02
CA ALA A 113 10.15 16.53 18.36
C ALA A 113 8.79 16.33 19.04
N LYS A 114 7.83 17.24 18.78
CA LYS A 114 6.46 17.12 19.30
C LYS A 114 5.74 15.83 18.90
N TYR A 115 6.13 15.16 17.81
CA TYR A 115 5.48 13.91 17.37
C TYR A 115 6.28 12.65 17.70
N HIS A 116 7.47 12.76 18.31
CA HIS A 116 8.30 11.59 18.63
C HIS A 116 7.62 10.62 19.59
N TYR A 117 6.77 11.13 20.48
CA TYR A 117 5.99 10.29 21.39
C TYR A 117 5.02 9.34 20.64
N LEU A 118 4.55 9.72 19.44
CA LEU A 118 3.68 8.87 18.62
C LEU A 118 4.45 7.70 18.01
N LEU A 119 5.71 7.92 17.62
CA LEU A 119 6.59 6.85 17.16
C LEU A 119 6.86 5.87 18.30
N ASP A 120 7.18 6.38 19.48
CA ASP A 120 7.46 5.54 20.65
C ASP A 120 6.25 4.69 21.04
N TRP A 121 5.06 5.30 21.02
CA TRP A 121 3.80 4.58 21.23
C TRP A 121 3.54 3.53 20.15
N TYR A 122 3.76 3.86 18.88
CA TYR A 122 3.57 2.92 17.77
C TYR A 122 4.48 1.70 17.89
N GLU A 123 5.78 1.91 18.16
CA GLU A 123 6.76 0.83 18.27
C GLU A 123 6.56 -0.03 19.52
N ARG A 124 6.19 0.58 20.65
CA ARG A 124 6.08 -0.14 21.93
C ARG A 124 4.76 -0.89 22.08
N GLU A 125 3.67 -0.29 21.62
CA GLU A 125 2.31 -0.74 21.91
C GLU A 125 1.58 -1.17 20.64
N TYR A 126 1.38 -0.25 19.69
CA TYR A 126 0.45 -0.48 18.58
C TYR A 126 0.91 -1.56 17.59
N SER A 127 2.19 -1.52 17.19
CA SER A 127 2.77 -2.44 16.20
C SER A 127 2.86 -3.88 16.66
N LYS A 128 2.82 -4.12 17.97
CA LYS A 128 2.88 -5.46 18.58
C LYS A 128 1.50 -6.09 18.77
N GLN A 129 0.42 -5.34 18.56
CA GLN A 129 -0.91 -5.90 18.60
C GLN A 129 -1.10 -6.87 17.44
N GLU A 130 -1.46 -8.12 17.73
CA GLU A 130 -1.78 -9.10 16.69
C GLU A 130 -2.82 -8.52 15.73
N SER A 131 -2.55 -8.69 14.44
CA SER A 131 -3.50 -8.31 13.41
C SER A 131 -4.75 -9.18 13.56
N ALA A 132 -5.89 -8.56 13.83
CA ALA A 132 -7.19 -9.24 13.80
C ALA A 132 -7.55 -9.78 12.40
N ALA A 133 -6.76 -9.43 11.38
CA ALA A 133 -6.76 -10.14 10.11
C ALA A 133 -6.10 -11.50 10.36
N GLY A 134 -6.93 -12.55 10.47
CA GLY A 134 -6.49 -13.94 10.58
C GLY A 134 -5.52 -14.37 9.48
N PRO A 135 -5.07 -15.64 9.48
CA PRO A 135 -4.06 -16.12 8.55
C PRO A 135 -4.37 -15.68 7.12
N ALA A 136 -3.33 -15.17 6.44
CA ALA A 136 -3.45 -14.51 5.14
C ALA A 136 -4.36 -15.31 4.18
N PRO A 137 -5.34 -14.66 3.52
CA PRO A 137 -6.24 -15.35 2.60
C PRO A 137 -5.41 -16.05 1.50
N ILE A 138 -5.86 -17.23 1.04
CA ILE A 138 -5.20 -18.07 0.02
C ILE A 138 -4.78 -17.28 -1.24
N GLN A 139 -5.44 -16.16 -1.53
CA GLN A 139 -5.06 -15.22 -2.59
C GLN A 139 -3.62 -14.68 -2.45
N ASP A 140 -3.10 -14.53 -1.23
CA ASP A 140 -1.71 -14.16 -0.95
C ASP A 140 -0.73 -15.27 -1.37
N LEU A 141 -1.11 -16.55 -1.34
CA LEU A 141 -0.26 -17.65 -1.82
C LEU A 141 -0.06 -17.59 -3.33
N VAL A 142 -1.13 -17.34 -4.10
CA VAL A 142 -1.04 -17.18 -5.56
C VAL A 142 -0.27 -15.92 -5.93
N LEU A 143 -0.45 -14.82 -5.18
CA LEU A 143 0.30 -13.58 -5.39
C LEU A 143 1.79 -13.71 -5.04
N ARG A 144 2.15 -14.54 -4.04
CA ARG A 144 3.55 -14.89 -3.74
C ARG A 144 4.22 -15.68 -4.85
N MET A 145 3.43 -16.42 -5.64
CA MET A 145 3.92 -17.14 -6.81
C MET A 145 4.05 -16.24 -8.05
N TRP A 146 3.66 -14.96 -7.97
CA TRP A 146 3.75 -14.05 -9.10
C TRP A 146 5.22 -13.80 -9.50
N GLY A 147 5.55 -14.15 -10.74
CA GLY A 147 6.90 -14.07 -11.28
C GLY A 147 7.67 -15.40 -11.24
N LEU A 148 7.16 -16.42 -10.53
CA LEU A 148 7.64 -17.79 -10.71
C LEU A 148 7.35 -18.24 -12.15
N GLY A 149 8.33 -18.86 -12.79
CA GLY A 149 8.23 -19.33 -14.17
C GLY A 149 8.74 -18.35 -15.23
N LYS A 150 9.09 -17.10 -14.89
CA LYS A 150 9.72 -16.16 -15.85
C LYS A 150 11.03 -16.72 -16.44
N GLU A 151 11.80 -17.43 -15.62
CA GLU A 151 13.04 -18.10 -16.00
C GLU A 151 12.82 -19.18 -17.07
N ILE A 152 11.62 -19.80 -17.12
CA ILE A 152 11.24 -20.79 -18.14
C ILE A 152 11.05 -20.12 -19.51
N TRP A 153 10.75 -18.82 -19.51
CA TRP A 153 10.53 -18.01 -20.70
C TRP A 153 11.76 -17.17 -21.07
N GLU A 154 12.89 -17.31 -20.37
CA GLU A 154 14.12 -16.61 -20.74
C GLU A 154 14.65 -17.13 -22.08
N GLY A 155 14.84 -16.21 -23.03
CA GLY A 155 15.30 -16.53 -24.38
C GLY A 155 14.22 -17.07 -25.31
N VAL A 156 12.97 -17.19 -24.86
CA VAL A 156 11.83 -17.57 -25.71
C VAL A 156 11.24 -16.33 -26.36
N ASP A 157 11.29 -16.25 -27.68
CA ASP A 157 10.57 -15.21 -28.43
C ASP A 157 9.06 -15.52 -28.43
N ALA A 158 8.27 -14.59 -27.90
CA ALA A 158 6.84 -14.79 -27.71
C ALA A 158 6.10 -14.99 -29.05
N ASP A 159 6.51 -14.27 -30.10
CA ASP A 159 5.87 -14.33 -31.41
C ASP A 159 6.24 -15.61 -32.17
N GLU A 160 7.47 -16.10 -32.02
CA GLU A 160 7.91 -17.40 -32.53
C GLU A 160 7.17 -18.55 -31.84
N TYR A 161 7.04 -18.51 -30.51
CA TYR A 161 6.31 -19.53 -29.75
C TYR A 161 4.81 -19.58 -30.11
N VAL A 162 4.17 -18.43 -30.27
CA VAL A 162 2.76 -18.39 -30.71
C VAL A 162 2.61 -18.89 -32.14
N ARG A 163 3.56 -18.59 -33.03
CA ARG A 163 3.59 -19.13 -34.40
C ARG A 163 3.75 -20.64 -34.41
N SER A 164 4.65 -21.21 -33.61
CA SER A 164 4.84 -22.66 -33.53
C SER A 164 3.60 -23.37 -32.98
N LEU A 165 2.93 -22.79 -31.97
CA LEU A 165 1.69 -23.37 -31.42
C LEU A 165 0.53 -23.37 -32.42
N ARG A 166 0.47 -22.36 -33.29
CA ARG A 166 -0.60 -22.21 -34.30
C ARG A 166 -0.28 -22.89 -35.63
N ALA A 167 0.92 -23.43 -35.80
CA ALA A 167 1.36 -24.05 -37.05
C ALA A 167 0.45 -25.23 -37.47
N ASP A 168 -0.03 -26.02 -36.50
CA ASP A 168 -0.84 -27.21 -36.76
C ASP A 168 -2.35 -26.98 -36.66
N TRP A 169 -2.79 -25.76 -36.36
CA TRP A 169 -4.22 -25.44 -36.20
C TRP A 169 -5.01 -25.48 -37.53
N GLY A 170 -4.31 -25.56 -38.66
CA GLY A 170 -4.91 -25.64 -40.00
C GLY A 170 -4.77 -27.00 -40.71
N ALA A 171 -4.22 -28.04 -40.06
CA ALA A 171 -3.90 -29.31 -40.71
C ALA A 171 -4.93 -30.44 -40.52
N GLN A 172 -6.11 -30.15 -39.94
CA GLN A 172 -7.19 -31.13 -39.78
C GLN A 172 -8.50 -30.71 -40.46
N ASP A 173 -8.43 -30.17 -41.69
CA ASP A 173 -9.58 -30.12 -42.59
C ASP A 173 -9.31 -31.03 -43.80
N GLY A 174 -9.48 -32.34 -43.57
CA GLY A 174 -9.28 -33.39 -44.57
C GLY A 174 -10.40 -34.43 -44.55
N GLY A 175 -11.63 -34.02 -44.25
CA GLY A 175 -12.83 -34.83 -44.45
C GLY A 175 -12.99 -35.14 -45.94
N LYS A 176 -12.62 -36.35 -46.37
CA LYS A 176 -12.85 -36.84 -47.73
C LYS A 176 -14.35 -36.78 -48.04
N VAL A 177 -14.75 -35.88 -48.93
CA VAL A 177 -16.09 -35.85 -49.51
C VAL A 177 -16.16 -36.95 -50.56
N SER A 178 -16.83 -38.05 -50.23
CA SER A 178 -17.21 -39.10 -51.16
C SER A 178 -18.11 -38.52 -52.25
N THR A 179 -17.66 -38.60 -53.49
CA THR A 179 -18.37 -38.18 -54.72
C THR A 179 -19.62 -39.03 -54.94
N PRO A 180 -20.76 -38.48 -55.42
CA PRO A 180 -21.86 -39.30 -55.90
C PRO A 180 -21.57 -39.71 -57.36
N LEU A 181 -21.78 -40.98 -57.69
CA LEU A 181 -21.85 -41.43 -59.08
C LEU A 181 -23.26 -41.95 -59.38
N ALA A 182 -23.86 -41.31 -60.39
CA ALA A 182 -24.94 -41.71 -61.31
C ALA A 182 -26.16 -42.47 -60.75
#